data_AF-A0A1Y4BDI6-F1
#
_entry.id   AF-A0A1Y4BDI6-F1
#
_cell.length_a   1.000
_cell.length_b   1.000
_cell.length_c   1.000
_cell.angle_alpha   90.00
_cell.angle_beta   90.00
_cell.angle_gamma   90.00
#
_symmetry.space_group_name_H-M   'P 1'
#
loop_
_entity.id
_entity.type
_entity.pdbx_description
1 polymer ?
#
loop_
_entity_poly.entity_id
_entity_poly.type
_entity_poly.pdbx_seq_one_letter_code
_entity_poly.pdbx_strand_id
1 'polypeptide(L)'
;MTVVALVLSLAVCALGATALWLVLTGGEATAPEVTETTQTQVEGALEPRSFDEYSWEELAEVARLIAAASTDDEGRAVAESYGVAVGDTRALPLDDGRAATLTVVGIRADRRADGTGVAGLTLMSSPISLRPVNDALTNAGGWEACSLRAWLAGEGRSLLPEGLASSLLAVSKSTNNAGVTTDAASVTQTADELWLFSASEVCGAPGWFVAEYGEDPNPYTGYVDFSVYDALLAAEGAQYEYFALAGVSGSSDPAGVLSLSYGGTEVAWWYRTAYPYSYTGQDASYFYQVMASGYPCVTALATDEAGVVVGMCL
;
A
#
# COMPACT_ATOMS: atom_id res chain seq x y z
N MET A 1 0.86 -22.55 68.76
CA MET A 1 0.51 -21.12 68.79
C MET A 1 1.73 -20.34 68.37
N THR A 2 1.76 -19.92 67.12
CA THR A 2 2.89 -19.26 66.46
C THR A 2 2.62 -17.75 66.38
N VAL A 3 3.71 -16.98 66.42
CA VAL A 3 3.82 -15.51 66.51
C VAL A 3 2.88 -14.73 65.56
N VAL A 4 2.43 -15.34 64.48
CA VAL A 4 1.48 -14.78 63.51
C VAL A 4 0.10 -14.45 64.13
N ALA A 5 -0.39 -15.26 65.07
CA ALA A 5 -1.70 -15.03 65.71
C ALA A 5 -1.70 -13.84 66.69
N LEU A 6 -0.54 -13.50 67.26
CA LEU A 6 -0.38 -12.38 68.21
C LEU A 6 -0.25 -11.03 67.47
N VAL A 7 0.39 -11.03 66.29
CA VAL A 7 0.54 -9.84 65.44
C VAL A 7 -0.80 -9.46 64.78
N LEU A 8 -1.60 -10.43 64.36
CA LEU A 8 -2.94 -10.19 63.81
C LEU A 8 -3.93 -9.66 64.87
N SER A 9 -3.79 -10.07 66.13
CA SER A 9 -4.68 -9.62 67.21
C SER A 9 -4.40 -8.17 67.63
N LEU A 10 -3.12 -7.74 67.64
CA LEU A 10 -2.73 -6.36 67.93
C LEU A 10 -3.13 -5.36 66.82
N ALA A 11 -3.08 -5.78 65.54
CA ALA A 11 -3.45 -4.93 64.41
C ALA A 11 -4.97 -4.64 64.36
N VAL A 12 -5.80 -5.63 64.71
CA VAL A 12 -7.27 -5.47 64.74
C VAL A 12 -7.71 -4.55 65.89
N CYS A 13 -7.04 -4.61 67.06
CA CYS A 13 -7.33 -3.68 68.16
C CYS A 13 -6.92 -2.22 67.86
N ALA A 14 -5.83 -2.00 67.14
CA ALA A 14 -5.37 -0.65 66.76
C ALA A 14 -6.32 0.02 65.75
N LEU A 15 -6.77 -0.73 64.73
CA LEU A 15 -7.72 -0.22 63.72
C LEU A 15 -9.10 0.06 64.29
N GLY A 16 -9.56 -0.77 65.24
CA GLY A 16 -10.84 -0.57 65.96
C GLY A 16 -10.84 0.69 66.84
N ALA A 17 -9.71 1.02 67.48
CA ALA A 17 -9.59 2.20 68.32
C ALA A 17 -9.57 3.51 67.51
N THR A 18 -8.90 3.53 66.34
CA THR A 18 -8.87 4.69 65.44
C THR A 18 -10.21 4.96 64.76
N ALA A 19 -10.95 3.92 64.36
CA ALA A 19 -12.27 4.08 63.77
C ALA A 19 -13.31 4.60 64.80
N LEU A 20 -13.23 4.13 66.05
CA LEU A 20 -14.10 4.61 67.13
C LEU A 20 -13.79 6.07 67.54
N TRP A 21 -12.52 6.50 67.46
CA TRP A 21 -12.12 7.88 67.74
C TRP A 21 -12.58 8.87 66.64
N LEU A 22 -12.47 8.49 65.36
CA LEU A 22 -12.92 9.32 64.22
C LEU A 22 -14.45 9.51 64.20
N VAL A 23 -15.22 8.49 64.57
CA VAL A 23 -16.69 8.57 64.67
C VAL A 23 -17.14 9.42 65.86
N LEU A 24 -16.37 9.46 66.95
CA LEU A 24 -16.72 10.21 68.18
C LEU A 24 -16.30 11.69 68.15
N THR A 25 -15.37 12.10 67.28
CA THR A 25 -14.78 13.45 67.31
C THR A 25 -15.13 14.35 66.13
N GLY A 26 -15.86 13.85 65.12
CA GLY A 26 -16.47 14.69 64.07
C GLY A 26 -15.49 15.60 63.30
N GLY A 27 -14.22 15.20 63.19
CA GLY A 27 -13.16 16.06 62.68
C GLY A 27 -13.15 16.20 61.16
N GLU A 28 -13.53 17.39 60.66
CA GLU A 28 -13.20 17.88 59.32
C GLU A 28 -11.67 17.98 59.16
N ALA A 29 -11.13 17.29 58.15
CA ALA A 29 -9.74 17.42 57.76
C ALA A 29 -9.65 18.23 56.46
N THR A 30 -9.07 19.43 56.61
CA THR A 30 -8.70 20.38 55.57
C THR A 30 -7.68 19.80 54.59
N ALA A 31 -7.93 20.03 53.30
CA ALA A 31 -7.12 19.55 52.18
C ALA A 31 -5.74 20.24 52.13
N PRO A 32 -4.63 19.51 51.90
CA PRO A 32 -3.37 20.11 51.50
C PRO A 32 -3.30 20.24 49.97
N GLU A 33 -2.99 21.47 49.57
CA GLU A 33 -2.23 21.94 48.41
C GLU A 33 -1.73 20.87 47.41
N VAL A 34 -2.30 20.91 46.19
CA VAL A 34 -1.85 20.13 45.04
C VAL A 34 -0.53 20.72 44.54
N THR A 35 0.58 20.13 44.97
CA THR A 35 1.87 20.28 44.28
C THR A 35 1.75 19.69 42.87
N GLU A 36 2.05 20.52 41.88
CA GLU A 36 2.15 20.20 40.46
C GLU A 36 2.95 18.90 40.25
N THR A 37 2.26 17.85 39.86
CA THR A 37 2.89 16.68 39.26
C THR A 37 3.28 17.07 37.84
N THR A 38 4.55 17.46 37.70
CA THR A 38 5.37 17.45 36.48
C THR A 38 4.67 16.73 35.32
N GLN A 39 4.09 17.52 34.42
CA GLN A 39 3.86 17.07 33.05
C GLN A 39 5.25 16.73 32.50
N THR A 40 5.52 15.45 32.29
CA THR A 40 6.53 15.06 31.32
C THR A 40 6.04 15.57 29.98
N GLN A 41 6.41 16.80 29.61
CA GLN A 41 6.36 17.23 28.23
C GLN A 41 7.24 16.24 27.46
N VAL A 42 6.59 15.38 26.67
CA VAL A 42 7.26 14.71 25.56
C VAL A 42 7.75 15.83 24.65
N GLU A 43 9.05 16.07 24.71
CA GLU A 43 9.77 16.94 23.80
C GLU A 43 9.58 16.38 22.38
N GLY A 44 8.78 17.06 21.56
CA GLY A 44 8.67 16.83 20.11
C GLY A 44 7.63 15.82 19.61
N ALA A 45 6.40 15.80 20.13
CA ALA A 45 5.31 15.07 19.46
C ALA A 45 5.00 15.73 18.10
N LEU A 46 4.88 14.91 17.04
CA LEU A 46 4.51 15.40 15.71
C LEU A 46 3.07 15.93 15.74
N GLU A 47 2.90 17.21 15.39
CA GLU A 47 1.57 17.83 15.33
C GLU A 47 0.82 17.41 14.05
N PRO A 48 -0.47 17.07 14.13
CA PRO A 48 -1.30 16.77 12.97
C PRO A 48 -1.38 17.93 11.97
N ARG A 49 -1.26 17.62 10.69
CA ARG A 49 -1.36 18.55 9.55
C ARG A 49 -2.06 17.86 8.38
N SER A 50 -2.31 18.59 7.31
CA SER A 50 -2.77 17.98 6.06
C SER A 50 -1.65 17.19 5.37
N PHE A 51 -2.01 16.16 4.60
CA PHE A 51 -1.06 15.24 3.94
C PHE A 51 0.03 15.94 3.10
N ASP A 52 -0.30 17.05 2.44
CA ASP A 52 0.62 17.80 1.59
C ASP A 52 1.54 18.78 2.35
N GLU A 53 1.26 19.03 3.63
CA GLU A 53 2.05 19.91 4.50
C GLU A 53 3.18 19.19 5.26
N TYR A 54 3.14 17.86 5.34
CA TYR A 54 4.23 17.11 5.96
C TYR A 54 5.50 17.15 5.11
N SER A 55 6.65 17.34 5.76
CA SER A 55 7.92 16.97 5.15
C SER A 55 7.98 15.46 4.91
N TRP A 56 8.91 15.00 4.07
CA TRP A 56 9.07 13.57 3.79
C TRP A 56 9.43 12.76 5.06
N GLU A 57 10.27 13.33 5.93
CA GLU A 57 10.66 12.70 7.20
C GLU A 57 9.47 12.60 8.17
N GLU A 58 8.68 13.67 8.29
CA GLU A 58 7.46 13.64 9.12
C GLU A 58 6.43 12.66 8.57
N LEU A 59 6.25 12.59 7.26
CA LEU A 59 5.33 11.63 6.64
C LEU A 59 5.78 10.18 6.85
N ALA A 60 7.09 9.91 6.77
CA ALA A 60 7.63 8.59 7.09
C ALA A 60 7.40 8.22 8.56
N GLU A 61 7.49 9.19 9.48
CA GLU A 61 7.16 8.97 10.89
C GLU A 61 5.66 8.70 11.10
N VAL A 62 4.76 9.44 10.43
CA VAL A 62 3.31 9.16 10.42
C VAL A 62 3.05 7.73 9.91
N ALA A 63 3.68 7.34 8.79
CA ALA A 63 3.55 6.00 8.25
C ALA A 63 4.05 4.93 9.24
N ARG A 64 5.15 5.18 9.95
CA ARG A 64 5.65 4.27 11.00
C ARG A 64 4.64 4.12 12.15
N LEU A 65 3.98 5.21 12.57
CA LEU A 65 2.94 5.17 13.60
C LEU A 65 1.71 4.36 13.14
N ILE A 66 1.29 4.54 11.88
CA ILE A 66 0.22 3.76 11.26
C ILE A 66 0.59 2.27 11.19
N ALA A 67 1.82 1.96 10.78
CA ALA A 67 2.34 0.58 10.69
C ALA A 67 2.43 -0.11 12.07
N ALA A 68 2.62 0.64 13.15
CA ALA A 68 2.70 0.11 14.50
C ALA A 68 1.32 -0.28 15.10
N ALA A 69 0.21 0.13 14.47
CA ALA A 69 -1.13 -0.26 14.91
C ALA A 69 -1.34 -1.78 14.87
N SER A 70 -2.22 -2.30 15.74
CA SER A 70 -2.42 -3.75 15.88
C SER A 70 -3.36 -4.31 14.80
N THR A 71 -4.26 -3.46 14.30
CA THR A 71 -5.28 -3.81 13.30
C THR A 71 -5.35 -2.74 12.21
N ASP A 72 -6.00 -3.07 11.10
CA ASP A 72 -6.16 -2.12 9.99
C ASP A 72 -7.12 -0.99 10.35
N ASP A 73 -8.15 -1.25 11.17
CA ASP A 73 -9.05 -0.22 11.69
C ASP A 73 -8.32 0.77 12.62
N GLU A 74 -7.47 0.26 13.51
CA GLU A 74 -6.62 1.11 14.36
C GLU A 74 -5.63 1.92 13.50
N GLY A 75 -5.02 1.29 12.50
CA GLY A 75 -4.12 1.98 11.58
C GLY A 75 -4.79 3.12 10.83
N ARG A 76 -6.04 2.92 10.40
CA ARG A 76 -6.86 3.95 9.76
C ARG A 76 -7.21 5.08 10.71
N ALA A 77 -7.58 4.76 11.95
CA ALA A 77 -7.84 5.77 12.98
C ALA A 77 -6.58 6.60 13.30
N VAL A 78 -5.39 5.96 13.31
CA VAL A 78 -4.12 6.68 13.45
C VAL A 78 -3.89 7.58 12.24
N ALA A 79 -4.05 7.09 11.00
CA ALA A 79 -3.90 7.91 9.80
C ALA A 79 -4.82 9.14 9.82
N GLU A 80 -6.09 8.96 10.15
CA GLU A 80 -7.08 10.04 10.28
C GLU A 80 -6.68 11.04 11.36
N SER A 81 -6.14 10.59 12.49
CA SER A 81 -5.66 11.49 13.56
C SER A 81 -4.48 12.37 13.15
N TYR A 82 -3.74 11.97 12.11
CA TYR A 82 -2.67 12.75 11.48
C TYR A 82 -3.11 13.40 10.16
N GLY A 83 -4.40 13.48 9.87
CA GLY A 83 -4.90 14.17 8.67
C GLY A 83 -4.50 13.48 7.35
N VAL A 84 -4.36 12.14 7.38
CA VAL A 84 -4.07 11.31 6.20
C VAL A 84 -5.24 10.37 5.94
N ALA A 85 -5.80 10.44 4.74
CA ALA A 85 -6.86 9.57 4.25
C ALA A 85 -6.51 8.97 2.88
N VAL A 86 -7.16 7.86 2.54
CA VAL A 86 -7.10 7.30 1.18
C VAL A 86 -7.67 8.31 0.19
N GLY A 87 -6.96 8.54 -0.91
CA GLY A 87 -7.28 9.54 -1.92
C GLY A 87 -6.66 10.92 -1.66
N ASP A 88 -6.01 11.15 -0.52
CA ASP A 88 -5.25 12.39 -0.32
C ASP A 88 -4.10 12.48 -1.32
N THR A 89 -3.81 13.70 -1.77
CA THR A 89 -2.81 13.94 -2.81
C THR A 89 -1.81 15.02 -2.39
N ARG A 90 -0.59 14.92 -2.93
CA ARG A 90 0.44 15.96 -2.79
C ARG A 90 1.29 16.06 -4.05
N ALA A 91 1.93 17.21 -4.24
CA ALA A 91 2.92 17.35 -5.30
C ALA A 91 4.16 16.49 -5.02
N LEU A 92 4.68 15.86 -6.08
CA LEU A 92 5.95 15.16 -6.11
C LEU A 92 6.86 15.88 -7.11
N PRO A 93 7.72 16.81 -6.66
CA PRO A 93 8.77 17.33 -7.51
C PRO A 93 9.75 16.22 -7.83
N LEU A 94 10.17 16.12 -9.10
CA LEU A 94 11.22 15.20 -9.52
C LEU A 94 12.53 15.96 -9.70
N ASP A 95 13.65 15.28 -9.47
CA ASP A 95 14.99 15.88 -9.46
C ASP A 95 15.44 16.43 -10.83
N ASP A 96 14.76 16.02 -11.90
CA ASP A 96 14.98 16.55 -13.24
C ASP A 96 14.09 17.75 -13.62
N GLY A 97 13.39 18.31 -12.64
CA GLY A 97 12.57 19.51 -12.77
C GLY A 97 11.15 19.25 -13.28
N ARG A 98 10.78 18.00 -13.56
CA ARG A 98 9.38 17.61 -13.79
C ARG A 98 8.62 17.54 -12.46
N ALA A 99 7.30 17.44 -12.55
CA ALA A 99 6.44 17.24 -11.39
C ALA A 99 5.44 16.12 -11.68
N ALA A 100 5.19 15.32 -10.66
CA ALA A 100 4.14 14.32 -10.60
C ALA A 100 3.22 14.63 -9.40
N THR A 101 2.14 13.86 -9.27
CA THR A 101 1.27 13.86 -8.10
C THR A 101 1.43 12.53 -7.38
N LEU A 102 1.51 12.54 -6.04
CA LEU A 102 1.35 11.34 -5.23
C LEU A 102 -0.06 11.29 -4.67
N THR A 103 -0.64 10.09 -4.65
CA THR A 103 -1.96 9.78 -4.10
C THR A 103 -1.84 8.66 -3.09
N VAL A 104 -2.47 8.78 -1.92
CA VAL A 104 -2.59 7.68 -0.95
C VAL A 104 -3.56 6.65 -1.50
N VAL A 105 -3.06 5.45 -1.85
CA VAL A 105 -3.90 4.38 -2.41
C VAL A 105 -4.27 3.29 -1.42
N GLY A 106 -3.50 3.17 -0.33
CA GLY A 106 -3.77 2.21 0.73
C GLY A 106 -3.15 2.60 2.06
N ILE A 107 -3.79 2.13 3.13
CA ILE A 107 -3.30 2.22 4.50
C ILE A 107 -3.03 0.78 4.95
N ARG A 108 -1.82 0.47 5.41
CA ARG A 108 -1.42 -0.89 5.84
C ARG A 108 -1.61 -1.99 4.79
N ALA A 109 -1.66 -1.61 3.51
CA ALA A 109 -2.04 -2.52 2.43
C ALA A 109 -0.92 -3.48 2.01
N ASP A 110 0.35 -3.05 2.12
CA ASP A 110 1.50 -3.81 1.64
C ASP A 110 2.36 -4.37 2.77
N ARG A 111 2.87 -5.59 2.56
CA ARG A 111 3.80 -6.24 3.48
C ARG A 111 5.23 -5.90 3.13
N ARG A 112 6.00 -5.50 4.15
CA ARG A 112 7.44 -5.27 4.03
C ARG A 112 8.15 -6.57 3.62
N ALA A 113 9.07 -6.46 2.68
CA ALA A 113 9.79 -7.59 2.12
C ALA A 113 10.73 -8.28 3.14
N ASP A 114 11.14 -7.55 4.17
CA ASP A 114 11.96 -8.07 5.27
C ASP A 114 11.16 -8.91 6.30
N GLY A 115 9.83 -9.00 6.14
CA GLY A 115 8.95 -9.74 7.03
C GLY A 115 8.66 -9.05 8.37
N THR A 116 9.03 -7.77 8.54
CA THR A 116 8.84 -7.02 9.81
C THR A 116 7.42 -6.49 10.01
N GLY A 117 6.51 -6.73 9.07
CA GLY A 117 5.11 -6.34 9.17
C GLY A 117 4.60 -5.68 7.89
N VAL A 118 3.72 -4.69 8.05
CA VAL A 118 3.14 -3.91 6.95
C VAL A 118 3.81 -2.53 6.84
N ALA A 119 3.81 -1.96 5.65
CA ALA A 119 4.04 -0.53 5.47
C ALA A 119 2.88 0.27 6.07
N GLY A 120 3.09 1.52 6.46
CA GLY A 120 2.01 2.36 6.96
C GLY A 120 1.15 2.89 5.84
N LEU A 121 1.81 3.40 4.80
CA LEU A 121 1.17 4.02 3.65
C LEU A 121 1.63 3.33 2.37
N THR A 122 0.68 3.14 1.45
CA THR A 122 0.95 2.82 0.04
C THR A 122 0.54 4.02 -0.79
N LEU A 123 1.48 4.53 -1.59
CA LEU A 123 1.33 5.70 -2.43
C LEU A 123 1.43 5.32 -3.90
N MET A 124 0.68 6.02 -4.75
CA MET A 124 0.73 5.93 -6.22
C MET A 124 1.16 7.27 -6.78
N SER A 125 2.10 7.28 -7.72
CA SER A 125 2.43 8.49 -8.48
C SER A 125 1.57 8.61 -9.74
N SER A 126 1.35 9.83 -10.24
CA SER A 126 1.13 10.03 -11.69
C SER A 126 2.38 9.61 -12.47
N PRO A 127 2.33 9.46 -13.81
CA PRO A 127 3.49 9.00 -14.58
C PRO A 127 4.75 9.84 -14.32
N ILE A 128 5.84 9.19 -13.89
CA ILE A 128 7.16 9.84 -13.66
C ILE A 128 8.06 9.79 -14.89
N SER A 129 7.69 9.02 -15.91
CA SER A 129 8.38 8.91 -17.20
C SER A 129 7.46 8.27 -18.23
N LEU A 130 7.84 8.34 -19.51
CA LEU A 130 7.36 7.43 -20.55
C LEU A 130 8.49 6.47 -20.88
N ARG A 131 8.22 5.16 -20.81
CA ARG A 131 9.22 4.12 -21.10
C ARG A 131 8.54 2.83 -21.57
N PRO A 132 9.26 1.98 -22.31
CA PRO A 132 8.89 0.58 -22.43
C PRO A 132 8.97 -0.14 -21.09
N VAL A 133 8.12 -1.15 -20.92
CA VAL A 133 8.22 -2.08 -19.79
C VAL A 133 9.40 -3.03 -19.96
N ASN A 134 9.78 -3.34 -21.20
CA ASN A 134 10.97 -4.13 -21.52
C ASN A 134 11.66 -3.65 -22.80
N ASP A 135 13.00 -3.73 -22.84
CA ASP A 135 13.78 -3.28 -24.01
C ASP A 135 13.63 -4.23 -25.21
N ALA A 136 13.25 -5.48 -24.95
CA ALA A 136 13.01 -6.51 -25.94
C ALA A 136 11.51 -6.80 -26.08
N LEU A 137 11.10 -7.22 -27.28
CA LEU A 137 9.74 -7.71 -27.59
C LEU A 137 9.50 -9.08 -26.91
N THR A 138 9.42 -9.09 -25.59
CA THR A 138 9.13 -10.28 -24.80
C THR A 138 8.57 -9.95 -23.41
N ASN A 139 7.70 -10.81 -22.92
CA ASN A 139 7.24 -10.86 -21.53
C ASN A 139 7.77 -12.06 -20.75
N ALA A 140 8.73 -12.81 -21.33
CA ALA A 140 9.34 -13.96 -20.67
C ALA A 140 10.06 -13.52 -19.38
N GLY A 141 9.79 -14.21 -18.28
CA GLY A 141 10.28 -13.84 -16.95
C GLY A 141 9.44 -12.77 -16.24
N GLY A 142 8.38 -12.28 -16.87
CA GLY A 142 7.45 -11.30 -16.32
C GLY A 142 8.14 -10.06 -15.74
N TRP A 143 7.51 -9.47 -14.72
CA TRP A 143 8.00 -8.26 -14.05
C TRP A 143 9.42 -8.40 -13.49
N GLU A 144 9.73 -9.56 -12.90
CA GLU A 144 11.03 -9.82 -12.27
C GLU A 144 12.19 -9.62 -13.25
N ALA A 145 11.98 -9.96 -14.52
CA ALA A 145 12.97 -9.87 -15.59
C ALA A 145 12.91 -8.56 -16.41
N CYS A 146 11.93 -7.69 -16.18
CA CYS A 146 11.73 -6.47 -16.98
C CYS A 146 12.87 -5.46 -16.81
N SER A 147 13.33 -4.88 -17.93
CA SER A 147 14.31 -3.77 -17.89
C SER A 147 13.77 -2.55 -17.15
N LEU A 148 12.46 -2.29 -17.21
CA LEU A 148 11.84 -1.19 -16.46
C LEU A 148 11.93 -1.38 -14.94
N ARG A 149 11.85 -2.62 -14.44
CA ARG A 149 12.04 -2.92 -13.01
C ARG A 149 13.46 -2.58 -12.57
N ALA A 150 14.46 -2.98 -13.36
CA ALA A 150 15.85 -2.65 -13.10
C ALA A 150 16.10 -1.12 -13.16
N TRP A 151 15.45 -0.42 -14.09
CA TRP A 151 15.50 1.04 -14.17
C TRP A 151 14.88 1.70 -12.93
N LEU A 152 13.73 1.22 -12.45
CA LEU A 152 13.10 1.72 -11.22
C LEU A 152 14.01 1.56 -10.00
N ALA A 153 14.75 0.46 -9.89
CA ALA A 153 15.70 0.23 -8.80
C ALA A 153 16.93 1.15 -8.83
N GLY A 154 17.19 1.85 -9.93
CA GLY A 154 18.35 2.74 -10.10
C GLY A 154 17.96 4.17 -10.48
N GLU A 155 17.93 4.44 -11.78
CA GLU A 155 17.64 5.76 -12.34
C GLU A 155 16.26 6.28 -11.96
N GLY A 156 15.22 5.43 -12.02
CA GLY A 156 13.86 5.83 -11.67
C GLY A 156 13.73 6.29 -10.22
N ARG A 157 14.37 5.57 -9.30
CA ARG A 157 14.47 5.96 -7.89
C ARG A 157 15.25 7.27 -7.69
N SER A 158 16.25 7.52 -8.51
CA SER A 158 17.06 8.75 -8.48
C SER A 158 16.31 9.98 -9.00
N LEU A 159 15.10 9.83 -9.53
CA LEU A 159 14.21 10.96 -9.84
C LEU A 159 13.46 11.47 -8.61
N LEU A 160 13.36 10.67 -7.54
CA LEU A 160 12.61 11.04 -6.35
C LEU A 160 13.43 11.96 -5.44
N PRO A 161 12.80 12.92 -4.74
CA PRO A 161 13.47 13.75 -3.76
C PRO A 161 14.20 12.90 -2.70
N GLU A 162 15.40 13.31 -2.31
CA GLU A 162 16.28 12.55 -1.41
C GLU A 162 15.56 12.10 -0.13
N GLY A 163 14.81 12.98 0.54
CA GLY A 163 14.08 12.65 1.78
C GLY A 163 12.96 11.63 1.61
N LEU A 164 12.34 11.57 0.43
CA LEU A 164 11.37 10.52 0.10
C LEU A 164 12.10 9.22 -0.20
N ALA A 165 13.12 9.28 -1.07
CA ALA A 165 13.90 8.13 -1.49
C ALA A 165 14.58 7.42 -0.32
N SER A 166 15.05 8.15 0.70
CA SER A 166 15.68 7.58 1.90
C SER A 166 14.70 6.87 2.84
N SER A 167 13.41 7.14 2.68
CA SER A 167 12.35 6.64 3.57
C SER A 167 11.55 5.49 2.96
N LEU A 168 11.82 5.14 1.70
CA LEU A 168 11.11 4.05 1.02
C LEU A 168 11.36 2.71 1.69
N LEU A 169 10.30 1.91 1.76
CA LEU A 169 10.35 0.53 2.22
C LEU A 169 10.22 -0.43 1.04
N ALA A 170 11.08 -1.44 1.00
CA ALA A 170 10.89 -2.56 0.09
C ALA A 170 9.70 -3.41 0.54
N VAL A 171 8.77 -3.71 -0.37
CA VAL A 171 7.57 -4.51 -0.12
C VAL A 171 7.51 -5.74 -1.03
N SER A 172 6.76 -6.75 -0.59
CA SER A 172 6.57 -7.99 -1.36
C SER A 172 5.46 -7.80 -2.39
N LYS A 173 5.77 -7.88 -3.68
CA LYS A 173 4.79 -7.77 -4.77
C LYS A 173 4.65 -9.09 -5.51
N SER A 174 3.44 -9.63 -5.55
CA SER A 174 3.13 -10.83 -6.33
C SER A 174 2.81 -10.46 -7.78
N THR A 175 3.26 -11.27 -8.72
CA THR A 175 2.85 -11.21 -10.14
C THR A 175 3.31 -12.48 -10.86
N ASN A 176 2.72 -12.76 -12.01
CA ASN A 176 3.21 -13.77 -12.92
C ASN A 176 4.62 -13.40 -13.45
N ASN A 177 5.63 -14.09 -12.95
CA ASN A 177 7.04 -13.92 -13.36
C ASN A 177 7.51 -14.99 -14.38
N ALA A 178 6.59 -15.64 -15.08
CA ALA A 178 6.92 -16.51 -16.22
C ALA A 178 6.66 -15.82 -17.57
N GLY A 179 5.64 -14.98 -17.67
CA GLY A 179 5.10 -14.48 -18.93
C GLY A 179 3.91 -15.34 -19.38
N VAL A 180 4.00 -15.98 -20.55
CA VAL A 180 2.94 -16.90 -21.01
C VAL A 180 2.91 -18.17 -20.16
N THR A 181 1.83 -18.40 -19.42
CA THR A 181 1.68 -19.55 -18.51
C THR A 181 0.22 -19.76 -18.10
N THR A 182 -0.11 -20.97 -17.69
CA THR A 182 -1.33 -21.32 -16.94
C THR A 182 -1.03 -21.82 -15.54
N ASP A 183 0.25 -21.92 -15.16
CA ASP A 183 0.67 -22.47 -13.88
C ASP A 183 0.63 -21.39 -12.79
N ALA A 184 -0.26 -21.57 -11.82
CA ALA A 184 -0.39 -20.69 -10.66
C ALA A 184 0.90 -20.54 -9.84
N ALA A 185 1.81 -21.53 -9.89
CA ALA A 185 3.11 -21.43 -9.24
C ALA A 185 4.05 -20.38 -9.88
N SER A 186 3.71 -19.88 -11.08
CA SER A 186 4.42 -18.80 -11.75
C SER A 186 4.17 -17.43 -11.10
N VAL A 187 3.15 -17.31 -10.25
CA VAL A 187 2.91 -16.11 -9.45
C VAL A 187 3.85 -16.13 -8.25
N THR A 188 4.96 -15.43 -8.38
CA THR A 188 6.01 -15.35 -7.36
C THR A 188 6.16 -13.92 -6.85
N GLN A 189 6.85 -13.74 -5.73
CA GLN A 189 7.04 -12.44 -5.10
C GLN A 189 8.38 -11.83 -5.45
N THR A 190 8.37 -10.54 -5.81
CA THR A 190 9.55 -9.67 -5.85
C THR A 190 9.61 -8.81 -4.58
N ALA A 191 10.81 -8.33 -4.25
CA ALA A 191 11.03 -7.32 -3.21
C ALA A 191 11.39 -5.99 -3.90
N ASP A 192 10.48 -5.01 -3.85
CA ASP A 192 10.58 -3.78 -4.63
C ASP A 192 10.32 -2.55 -3.73
N GLU A 193 11.16 -1.52 -3.83
CA GLU A 193 10.89 -0.18 -3.24
C GLU A 193 9.97 0.65 -4.14
N LEU A 194 10.11 0.48 -5.45
CA LEU A 194 9.27 1.06 -6.49
C LEU A 194 8.79 -0.05 -7.42
N TRP A 195 7.49 -0.08 -7.72
CA TRP A 195 6.89 -1.10 -8.59
C TRP A 195 5.81 -0.49 -9.48
N LEU A 196 5.41 -1.20 -10.55
CA LEU A 196 4.16 -0.91 -11.25
C LEU A 196 3.02 -1.71 -10.62
N PHE A 197 1.82 -1.14 -10.55
CA PHE A 197 0.63 -1.84 -10.06
C PHE A 197 0.29 -3.07 -10.91
N SER A 198 -0.27 -4.11 -10.31
CA SER A 198 -0.84 -5.22 -11.08
C SER A 198 -2.25 -4.88 -11.54
N ALA A 199 -2.74 -5.59 -12.56
CA ALA A 199 -4.12 -5.53 -13.00
C ALA A 199 -5.09 -5.77 -11.83
N SER A 200 -4.82 -6.76 -10.96
CA SER A 200 -5.72 -7.06 -9.84
C SER A 200 -5.67 -6.03 -8.70
N GLU A 201 -4.53 -5.41 -8.48
CA GLU A 201 -4.40 -4.32 -7.51
C GLU A 201 -5.21 -3.08 -7.90
N VAL A 202 -5.44 -2.89 -9.19
CA VAL A 202 -6.23 -1.77 -9.71
C VAL A 202 -7.69 -2.17 -9.94
N CYS A 203 -7.93 -3.34 -10.50
CA CYS A 203 -9.25 -3.78 -10.99
C CYS A 203 -9.95 -4.83 -10.12
N GLY A 204 -9.30 -5.35 -9.08
CA GLY A 204 -9.81 -6.45 -8.25
C GLY A 204 -9.57 -7.81 -8.87
N ALA A 205 -10.61 -8.61 -9.09
CA ALA A 205 -10.50 -9.88 -9.81
C ALA A 205 -10.93 -9.65 -11.27
N PRO A 206 -10.01 -9.25 -12.17
CA PRO A 206 -10.37 -9.01 -13.57
C PRO A 206 -10.77 -10.34 -14.22
N GLY A 207 -12.02 -10.43 -14.67
CA GLY A 207 -12.56 -11.57 -15.44
C GLY A 207 -12.43 -11.38 -16.95
N TRP A 208 -11.28 -10.87 -17.41
CA TRP A 208 -11.08 -10.41 -18.78
C TRP A 208 -11.12 -11.55 -19.80
N PHE A 209 -10.50 -12.68 -19.48
CA PHE A 209 -10.46 -13.83 -20.38
C PHE A 209 -11.82 -14.50 -20.50
N VAL A 210 -12.52 -14.72 -19.39
CA VAL A 210 -13.89 -15.25 -19.41
C VAL A 210 -14.83 -14.31 -20.16
N ALA A 211 -14.70 -12.99 -19.97
CA ALA A 211 -15.53 -12.02 -20.69
C ALA A 211 -15.28 -12.02 -22.21
N GLU A 212 -14.03 -12.23 -22.65
CA GLU A 212 -13.66 -12.22 -24.07
C GLU A 212 -13.93 -13.56 -24.76
N TYR A 213 -13.56 -14.68 -24.13
CA TYR A 213 -13.54 -16.01 -24.74
C TYR A 213 -14.65 -16.95 -24.27
N GLY A 214 -15.34 -16.61 -23.17
CA GLY A 214 -16.36 -17.43 -22.53
C GLY A 214 -15.81 -18.44 -21.51
N GLU A 215 -16.71 -19.09 -20.79
CA GLU A 215 -16.39 -20.10 -19.76
C GLU A 215 -16.27 -21.52 -20.35
N ASP A 216 -16.93 -21.78 -21.47
CA ASP A 216 -16.97 -23.10 -22.08
C ASP A 216 -15.83 -23.28 -23.10
N PRO A 217 -15.18 -24.46 -23.13
CA PRO A 217 -14.18 -24.78 -24.14
C PRO A 217 -14.78 -24.60 -25.56
N ASN A 218 -14.24 -23.66 -26.33
CA ASN A 218 -14.77 -23.33 -27.64
C ASN A 218 -14.18 -24.27 -28.72
N PRO A 219 -15.00 -24.96 -29.53
CA PRO A 219 -14.51 -25.89 -30.56
C PRO A 219 -13.64 -25.22 -31.65
N TYR A 220 -13.68 -23.89 -31.80
CA TYR A 220 -12.87 -23.12 -32.75
C TYR A 220 -11.50 -22.69 -32.21
N THR A 221 -11.32 -22.64 -30.89
CA THR A 221 -10.04 -22.28 -30.23
C THR A 221 -9.31 -23.51 -29.68
N GLY A 222 -9.88 -24.71 -29.88
CA GLY A 222 -9.49 -25.91 -29.14
C GLY A 222 -10.10 -25.92 -27.73
N TYR A 223 -10.00 -27.07 -27.05
CA TYR A 223 -10.46 -27.20 -25.66
C TYR A 223 -9.51 -26.44 -24.71
N VAL A 224 -9.65 -25.12 -24.64
CA VAL A 224 -8.91 -24.24 -23.72
C VAL A 224 -9.88 -23.71 -22.67
N ASP A 225 -9.58 -23.99 -21.41
CA ASP A 225 -10.24 -23.35 -20.27
C ASP A 225 -9.57 -22.00 -20.03
N PHE A 226 -10.34 -20.91 -20.17
CA PHE A 226 -9.83 -19.55 -20.05
C PHE A 226 -9.90 -18.99 -18.62
N SER A 227 -10.64 -19.64 -17.73
CA SER A 227 -10.78 -19.20 -16.33
C SER A 227 -9.47 -19.27 -15.56
N VAL A 228 -8.55 -20.15 -15.98
CA VAL A 228 -7.21 -20.27 -15.40
C VAL A 228 -6.36 -19.00 -15.58
N TYR A 229 -6.58 -18.24 -16.64
CA TYR A 229 -5.86 -16.98 -16.86
C TYR A 229 -6.40 -15.88 -15.96
N ASP A 230 -7.72 -15.77 -15.80
CA ASP A 230 -8.31 -14.82 -14.84
C ASP A 230 -7.88 -15.15 -13.40
N ALA A 231 -7.75 -16.43 -13.06
CA ALA A 231 -7.20 -16.85 -11.77
C ALA A 231 -5.74 -16.42 -11.57
N LEU A 232 -4.90 -16.47 -12.63
CA LEU A 232 -3.54 -15.94 -12.59
C LEU A 232 -3.52 -14.43 -12.35
N LEU A 233 -4.35 -13.67 -13.09
CA LEU A 233 -4.44 -12.22 -12.92
C LEU A 233 -4.90 -11.84 -11.51
N ALA A 234 -5.93 -12.52 -10.99
CA ALA A 234 -6.46 -12.27 -9.64
C ALA A 234 -5.47 -12.62 -8.51
N ALA A 235 -4.48 -13.48 -8.77
CA ALA A 235 -3.48 -13.88 -7.78
C ALA A 235 -2.35 -12.84 -7.58
N GLU A 236 -2.31 -11.76 -8.37
CA GLU A 236 -1.24 -10.77 -8.31
C GLU A 236 -1.38 -9.72 -7.18
N GLY A 237 -2.49 -9.76 -6.43
CA GLY A 237 -2.74 -8.85 -5.31
C GLY A 237 -4.21 -8.46 -5.17
N ALA A 238 -4.59 -8.02 -3.97
CA ALA A 238 -5.94 -7.49 -3.72
C ALA A 238 -6.06 -6.05 -4.23
N GLN A 239 -7.27 -5.65 -4.62
CA GLN A 239 -7.55 -4.28 -5.05
C GLN A 239 -7.20 -3.28 -3.95
N TYR A 240 -6.47 -2.22 -4.29
CA TYR A 240 -6.26 -1.12 -3.35
C TYR A 240 -7.56 -0.38 -3.06
N GLU A 241 -7.70 0.07 -1.82
CA GLU A 241 -8.91 0.72 -1.32
C GLU A 241 -9.31 1.94 -2.15
N TYR A 242 -8.32 2.73 -2.60
CA TYR A 242 -8.58 3.89 -3.45
C TYR A 242 -9.35 3.54 -4.73
N PHE A 243 -8.93 2.50 -5.44
CA PHE A 243 -9.58 2.07 -6.68
C PHE A 243 -10.96 1.45 -6.39
N ALA A 244 -11.08 0.69 -5.30
CA ALA A 244 -12.37 0.14 -4.87
C ALA A 244 -13.39 1.25 -4.54
N LEU A 245 -12.99 2.27 -3.78
CA LEU A 245 -13.83 3.43 -3.45
C LEU A 245 -14.22 4.24 -4.68
N ALA A 246 -13.32 4.33 -5.66
CA ALA A 246 -13.57 4.95 -6.96
C ALA A 246 -14.48 4.11 -7.88
N GLY A 247 -14.83 2.88 -7.49
CA GLY A 247 -15.68 1.98 -8.29
C GLY A 247 -14.96 1.39 -9.51
N VAL A 248 -13.63 1.36 -9.49
CA VAL A 248 -12.83 0.76 -10.56
C VAL A 248 -13.08 -0.74 -10.60
N SER A 249 -13.27 -1.28 -11.81
CA SER A 249 -13.37 -2.71 -12.08
C SER A 249 -12.51 -3.07 -13.29
N GLY A 250 -12.52 -4.33 -13.70
CA GLY A 250 -11.90 -4.75 -14.96
C GLY A 250 -12.49 -4.10 -16.22
N SER A 251 -13.61 -3.38 -16.15
CA SER A 251 -14.26 -2.79 -17.34
C SER A 251 -14.76 -1.37 -17.15
N SER A 252 -14.58 -0.78 -15.96
CA SER A 252 -15.15 0.53 -15.62
C SER A 252 -14.23 1.34 -14.73
N ASP A 253 -14.22 2.64 -14.94
CA ASP A 253 -13.64 3.64 -14.05
C ASP A 253 -14.63 4.82 -13.96
N PRO A 254 -15.69 4.72 -13.14
CA PRO A 254 -16.75 5.72 -13.12
C PRO A 254 -16.31 7.05 -12.49
N ALA A 255 -15.29 7.03 -11.62
CA ALA A 255 -14.73 8.22 -11.00
C ALA A 255 -13.63 8.89 -11.85
N GLY A 256 -13.14 8.23 -12.90
CA GLY A 256 -12.11 8.75 -13.80
C GLY A 256 -10.72 8.82 -13.18
N VAL A 257 -10.43 7.96 -12.20
CA VAL A 257 -9.16 7.98 -11.44
C VAL A 257 -7.99 7.34 -12.19
N LEU A 258 -8.26 6.62 -13.27
CA LEU A 258 -7.24 5.94 -14.08
C LEU A 258 -6.77 6.79 -15.28
N SER A 259 -7.46 7.88 -15.64
CA SER A 259 -6.96 8.81 -16.65
C SER A 259 -5.85 9.68 -16.05
N LEU A 260 -4.62 9.47 -16.53
CA LEU A 260 -3.44 10.16 -16.02
C LEU A 260 -2.73 10.89 -17.14
N SER A 261 -2.14 12.03 -16.79
CA SER A 261 -1.41 12.87 -17.73
C SER A 261 0.09 12.87 -17.47
N TYR A 262 0.85 12.95 -18.54
CA TYR A 262 2.29 13.21 -18.52
C TYR A 262 2.57 14.44 -19.39
N GLY A 263 3.19 15.48 -18.80
CA GLY A 263 3.41 16.75 -19.51
C GLY A 263 2.12 17.44 -19.98
N GLY A 264 1.00 17.25 -19.26
CA GLY A 264 -0.31 17.81 -19.60
C GLY A 264 -1.07 17.08 -20.72
N THR A 265 -0.59 15.92 -21.15
CA THR A 265 -1.26 15.07 -22.14
C THR A 265 -1.65 13.74 -21.50
N GLU A 266 -2.89 13.28 -21.69
CA GLU A 266 -3.33 11.95 -21.24
C GLU A 266 -2.50 10.86 -21.92
N VAL A 267 -2.01 9.89 -21.14
CA VAL A 267 -1.17 8.81 -21.63
C VAL A 267 -1.67 7.47 -21.07
N ALA A 268 -1.49 6.41 -21.87
CA ALA A 268 -1.60 5.06 -21.33
C ALA A 268 -0.52 4.83 -20.28
N TRP A 269 -0.71 3.87 -19.37
CA TRP A 269 0.30 3.54 -18.35
C TRP A 269 0.28 2.07 -17.97
N TRP A 270 1.47 1.55 -17.65
CA TRP A 270 1.72 0.11 -17.52
C TRP A 270 1.19 -0.50 -16.22
N TYR A 271 0.69 -1.72 -16.33
CA TYR A 271 0.71 -2.67 -15.22
C TYR A 271 2.00 -3.50 -15.25
N ARG A 272 2.41 -4.07 -14.12
CA ARG A 272 3.45 -5.12 -14.09
C ARG A 272 2.97 -6.47 -14.66
N THR A 273 1.67 -6.61 -14.87
CA THR A 273 1.00 -7.83 -15.31
C THR A 273 1.35 -8.19 -16.76
N ALA A 274 2.10 -9.28 -16.92
CA ALA A 274 2.36 -9.87 -18.24
C ALA A 274 1.08 -10.49 -18.82
N TYR A 275 0.90 -10.40 -20.14
CA TYR A 275 -0.19 -11.12 -20.82
C TYR A 275 0.09 -12.64 -20.77
N PRO A 276 -0.73 -13.44 -20.08
CA PRO A 276 -0.38 -14.82 -19.74
C PRO A 276 -0.66 -15.83 -20.86
N TYR A 277 -1.22 -15.38 -21.98
CA TYR A 277 -1.73 -16.25 -23.02
C TYR A 277 -1.06 -16.01 -24.38
N SER A 278 -0.92 -17.04 -25.20
CA SER A 278 -0.50 -16.86 -26.59
C SER A 278 -1.05 -17.91 -27.54
N TYR A 279 -1.59 -17.46 -28.67
CA TYR A 279 -2.01 -18.31 -29.78
C TYR A 279 -0.88 -18.54 -30.79
N THR A 280 -0.10 -17.50 -31.07
CA THR A 280 0.83 -17.47 -32.23
C THR A 280 2.30 -17.30 -31.83
N GLY A 281 2.58 -17.18 -30.53
CA GLY A 281 3.89 -16.85 -29.98
C GLY A 281 4.18 -15.35 -29.96
N GLN A 282 3.56 -14.54 -30.82
CA GLN A 282 3.72 -13.08 -30.78
C GLN A 282 3.18 -12.48 -29.49
N ASP A 283 2.15 -13.11 -28.91
CA ASP A 283 1.49 -12.59 -27.70
C ASP A 283 2.37 -12.68 -26.45
N ALA A 284 3.46 -13.47 -26.52
CA ALA A 284 4.53 -13.52 -25.52
C ALA A 284 5.40 -12.24 -25.48
N SER A 285 4.87 -11.12 -25.99
CA SER A 285 5.48 -9.80 -26.02
C SER A 285 4.59 -8.72 -25.40
N TYR A 286 3.39 -9.07 -24.92
CA TYR A 286 2.45 -8.09 -24.39
C TYR A 286 2.47 -8.01 -22.85
N PHE A 287 2.27 -6.80 -22.37
CA PHE A 287 1.87 -6.49 -20.99
C PHE A 287 0.54 -5.75 -21.01
N TYR A 288 -0.20 -5.85 -19.91
CA TYR A 288 -1.41 -5.05 -19.74
C TYR A 288 -1.06 -3.61 -19.40
N GLN A 289 -1.94 -2.70 -19.80
CA GLN A 289 -1.87 -1.28 -19.46
C GLN A 289 -3.28 -0.72 -19.31
N VAL A 290 -3.36 0.46 -18.69
CA VAL A 290 -4.55 1.33 -18.77
C VAL A 290 -4.42 2.20 -20.02
N MET A 291 -5.51 2.39 -20.77
CA MET A 291 -5.54 3.35 -21.89
C MET A 291 -5.45 4.80 -21.40
N ALA A 292 -5.02 5.71 -22.28
CA ALA A 292 -5.05 7.15 -22.01
C ALA A 292 -6.43 7.67 -21.54
N SER A 293 -7.52 7.04 -21.98
CA SER A 293 -8.88 7.38 -21.56
C SER A 293 -9.26 6.91 -20.14
N GLY A 294 -8.36 6.21 -19.43
CA GLY A 294 -8.65 5.53 -18.17
C GLY A 294 -9.33 4.15 -18.32
N TYR A 295 -9.46 3.62 -19.55
CA TYR A 295 -10.03 2.26 -19.70
C TYR A 295 -9.04 1.21 -19.18
N PRO A 296 -9.45 0.32 -18.26
CA PRO A 296 -8.54 -0.45 -17.43
C PRO A 296 -7.91 -1.69 -18.09
N CYS A 297 -8.38 -2.10 -19.26
CA CYS A 297 -8.06 -3.41 -19.85
C CYS A 297 -7.64 -3.30 -21.32
N VAL A 298 -6.37 -3.00 -21.57
CA VAL A 298 -5.75 -3.15 -22.89
C VAL A 298 -4.34 -3.74 -22.77
N THR A 299 -3.79 -4.19 -23.89
CA THR A 299 -2.41 -4.66 -23.99
C THR A 299 -1.61 -3.77 -24.94
N ALA A 300 -0.30 -3.71 -24.73
CA ALA A 300 0.66 -3.11 -25.66
C ALA A 300 1.97 -3.89 -25.68
N LEU A 301 2.75 -3.73 -26.77
CA LEU A 301 4.00 -4.45 -26.92
C LEU A 301 4.96 -3.99 -25.82
N ALA A 302 5.78 -4.91 -25.31
CA ALA A 302 6.68 -4.63 -24.21
C ALA A 302 7.66 -3.46 -24.50
N THR A 303 7.94 -3.22 -25.78
CA THR A 303 8.81 -2.15 -26.29
C THR A 303 8.09 -0.84 -26.63
N ASP A 304 6.76 -0.79 -26.57
CA ASP A 304 6.01 0.46 -26.77
C ASP A 304 6.25 1.39 -25.57
N GLU A 305 6.14 2.70 -25.75
CA GLU A 305 6.24 3.63 -24.62
C GLU A 305 4.87 3.87 -23.98
N ALA A 306 4.81 3.76 -22.65
CA ALA A 306 3.67 4.20 -21.85
C ALA A 306 4.14 4.83 -20.54
N GLY A 307 3.20 5.45 -19.83
CA GLY A 307 3.39 6.06 -18.53
C GLY A 307 3.91 5.08 -17.49
N VAL A 308 4.96 5.51 -16.78
CA VAL A 308 5.53 4.79 -15.64
C VAL A 308 4.88 5.32 -14.37
N VAL A 309 3.78 4.69 -13.97
CA VAL A 309 3.04 4.96 -12.72
C VAL A 309 3.59 4.07 -11.63
N VAL A 310 4.18 4.66 -10.59
CA VAL A 310 4.88 3.89 -9.57
C VAL A 310 4.10 3.81 -8.28
N GLY A 311 4.04 2.60 -7.72
CA GLY A 311 3.70 2.36 -6.32
C GLY A 311 4.95 2.52 -5.46
N MET A 312 4.78 3.05 -4.24
CA MET A 312 5.83 3.16 -3.23
C MET A 312 5.25 3.10 -1.82
N CYS A 313 6.05 2.66 -0.85
CA CYS A 313 5.63 2.53 0.55
C CYS A 313 6.51 3.29 1.52
N LEU A 314 5.86 3.81 2.57
CA LEU A 314 6.47 4.40 3.77
C LEU A 314 6.03 3.64 5.02
#